data_AF-A0A522QZP5-F1
#
_entry.id   AF-A0A522QZP5-F1
#
_cell.length_a   1.000
_cell.length_b   1.000
_cell.length_c   1.000
_cell.angle_alpha   90.00
_cell.angle_beta   90.00
_cell.angle_gamma   90.00
#
_symmetry.space_group_name_H-M   'P 1'
#
loop_
_entity.id
_entity.type
_entity.pdbx_description
1 polymer ?
#
loop_
_entity_poly.entity_id
_entity_poly.type
_entity_poly.pdbx_seq_one_letter_code
_entity_poly.pdbx_strand_id
1 'polypeptide(L)'
;GDSFHDGEGAAAMPALFREALQDLMRGRDWFWVAGNHDPAPPADLPGNSVEEIALGSLVFRHEPSGSRVLGEVAGHLHPGARLVKSGRSVRRPCFASDGRRMIMPAFGAYTGMLNVLDRAYAGLFDQTSLFAYMLGLKRVYRIAGAALRPG
;
A
#
# COMPACT_ATOMS: atom_id res chain seq x y z
N GLY A 1 -4.40 5.97 2.96
CA GLY A 1 -5.83 5.73 2.76
C GLY A 1 -6.21 4.41 3.37
N ASP A 2 -7.51 4.25 3.58
CA ASP A 2 -8.17 3.08 4.14
C ASP A 2 -7.59 2.71 5.52
N SER A 3 -7.41 3.73 6.36
CA SER A 3 -7.02 3.59 7.77
C SER A 3 -8.16 2.95 8.57
N PHE A 4 -9.40 3.24 8.18
CA PHE A 4 -10.62 2.65 8.73
C PHE A 4 -11.38 1.89 7.64
N HIS A 5 -12.21 0.94 8.07
CA HIS A 5 -13.01 0.11 7.16
C HIS A 5 -14.11 0.90 6.43
N ASP A 6 -14.59 1.96 7.06
CA ASP A 6 -15.58 2.91 6.56
C ASP A 6 -15.40 4.28 7.28
N GLY A 7 -16.21 5.27 6.91
CA GLY A 7 -16.16 6.62 7.48
C GLY A 7 -16.57 6.71 8.96
N GLU A 8 -17.27 5.70 9.49
CA GLU A 8 -17.71 5.65 10.89
C GLU A 8 -16.69 4.94 11.80
N GLY A 9 -15.76 4.19 11.21
CA GLY A 9 -14.79 3.37 11.95
C GLY A 9 -13.95 4.17 12.95
N ALA A 10 -13.62 5.42 12.63
CA ALA A 10 -12.92 6.30 13.56
C ALA A 10 -13.79 6.65 14.77
N ALA A 11 -15.09 6.94 14.60
CA ALA A 11 -16.00 7.26 15.69
C ALA A 11 -16.32 6.02 16.55
N ALA A 12 -16.49 4.86 15.91
CA ALA A 12 -16.78 3.59 16.58
C ALA A 12 -15.56 2.94 17.28
N MET A 13 -14.35 3.47 17.09
CA MET A 13 -13.12 2.92 17.66
C MET A 13 -13.15 2.96 19.21
N PRO A 14 -12.97 1.80 19.88
CA PRO A 14 -12.88 1.73 21.34
C PRO A 14 -11.78 2.63 21.92
N ALA A 15 -12.05 3.22 23.09
CA ALA A 15 -11.16 4.19 23.74
C ALA A 15 -9.71 3.69 23.89
N LEU A 16 -9.50 2.42 24.26
CA LEU A 16 -8.16 1.86 24.43
C LEU A 16 -7.32 1.93 23.14
N PHE A 17 -7.94 1.72 21.97
CA PHE A 17 -7.24 1.78 20.68
C PHE A 17 -7.03 3.23 20.24
N ARG A 18 -7.97 4.12 20.58
CA ARG A 18 -7.82 5.56 20.35
C ARG A 18 -6.63 6.12 21.14
N GLU A 19 -6.53 5.78 22.42
CA GLU A 19 -5.43 6.21 23.29
C GLU A 19 -4.09 5.70 22.76
N ALA A 20 -4.02 4.39 22.42
CA ALA A 20 -2.81 3.81 21.84
C ALA A 20 -2.41 4.50 20.52
N LEU A 21 -3.37 4.81 19.65
CA LEU A 21 -3.12 5.53 18.41
C LEU A 21 -2.64 6.96 18.67
N GLN A 22 -3.25 7.69 19.61
CA GLN A 22 -2.81 9.04 19.98
C GLN A 22 -1.40 9.04 20.59
N ASP A 23 -1.02 8.02 21.34
CA ASP A 23 0.35 7.85 21.82
C ASP A 23 1.33 7.59 20.66
N LEU A 24 0.92 6.82 19.65
CA LEU A 24 1.68 6.68 18.40
C LEU A 24 1.77 8.00 17.61
N MET A 25 0.90 8.97 17.83
CA MET A 25 0.95 10.27 17.13
C MET A 25 1.78 11.30 17.89
N ARG A 26 1.96 11.12 19.20
CA ARG A 26 2.63 12.09 20.08
C ARG A 26 4.05 12.44 19.57
N GLY A 27 4.29 13.73 19.36
CA GLY A 27 5.58 14.27 18.91
C GLY A 27 5.92 13.99 17.45
N ARG A 28 4.94 13.62 16.61
CA ARG A 28 5.12 13.30 15.19
C ARG A 28 4.14 14.08 14.33
N ASP A 29 4.57 14.48 13.15
CA ASP A 29 3.65 14.94 12.11
C ASP A 29 2.86 13.73 11.61
N TRP A 30 1.53 13.86 11.65
CA TRP A 30 0.63 12.79 11.25
C TRP A 30 -0.26 13.26 10.12
N PHE A 31 -0.26 12.49 9.03
CA PHE A 31 -1.05 12.79 7.83
C PHE A 31 -1.97 11.61 7.51
N TRP A 32 -3.26 11.90 7.42
CA TRP A 32 -4.29 10.98 6.96
C TRP A 32 -4.48 11.19 5.46
N VAL A 33 -3.77 10.39 4.64
CA VAL A 33 -4.00 10.36 3.19
C VAL A 33 -5.35 9.71 2.95
N ALA A 34 -6.31 10.43 2.37
CA ALA A 34 -7.68 9.98 2.15
C ALA A 34 -7.73 8.69 1.32
N GLY A 35 -8.52 7.71 1.78
CA GLY A 35 -8.83 6.51 1.04
C GLY A 35 -10.23 6.53 0.44
N ASN A 36 -10.58 5.48 -0.31
CA ASN A 36 -11.94 5.32 -0.82
C ASN A 36 -12.90 4.82 0.26
N HIS A 37 -12.39 4.19 1.33
CA HIS A 37 -13.18 3.79 2.50
C HIS A 37 -13.33 4.92 3.54
N ASP A 38 -12.31 5.78 3.65
CA ASP A 38 -12.24 6.89 4.60
C ASP A 38 -11.89 8.23 3.90
N PRO A 39 -12.78 8.74 3.02
CA PRO A 39 -12.51 9.98 2.28
C PRO A 39 -12.52 11.23 3.15
N ALA A 40 -13.18 11.17 4.31
CA ALA A 40 -13.30 12.27 5.26
C ALA A 40 -12.25 12.16 6.38
N PRO A 41 -11.88 13.29 7.01
CA PRO A 41 -11.03 13.27 8.19
C PRO A 41 -11.59 12.36 9.29
N PRO A 42 -10.75 11.56 9.97
CA PRO A 42 -11.23 10.69 11.02
C PRO A 42 -11.73 11.49 12.23
N ALA A 43 -12.91 11.13 12.74
CA ALA A 43 -13.52 11.81 13.88
C ALA A 43 -12.66 11.70 15.16
N ASP A 44 -12.50 12.84 15.84
CA ASP A 44 -11.83 12.98 17.14
C ASP A 44 -10.40 12.39 17.18
N LEU A 45 -9.68 12.46 16.04
CA LEU A 45 -8.27 12.11 15.94
C LEU A 45 -7.45 13.31 15.44
N PRO A 46 -6.27 13.56 16.02
CA PRO A 46 -5.40 14.65 15.57
C PRO A 46 -4.77 14.34 14.19
N GLY A 47 -4.00 15.28 13.64
CA GLY A 47 -3.31 15.12 12.36
C GLY A 47 -4.03 15.79 11.19
N ASN A 48 -3.33 15.86 10.05
CA ASN A 48 -3.80 16.57 8.87
C ASN A 48 -4.37 15.60 7.84
N SER A 49 -5.61 15.82 7.41
CA SER A 49 -6.19 15.06 6.29
C SER A 49 -5.82 15.70 4.97
N VAL A 50 -5.37 14.87 4.03
CA VAL A 50 -4.89 15.29 2.71
C VAL A 50 -5.32 14.27 1.67
N GLU A 51 -5.54 14.69 0.42
CA GLU A 51 -5.77 13.75 -0.68
C GLU A 51 -4.48 13.01 -1.07
N GLU A 52 -3.36 13.74 -1.03
CA GLU A 52 -2.01 13.25 -1.26
C GLU A 52 -1.00 14.13 -0.53
N ILE A 53 0.22 13.62 -0.31
CA ILE A 53 1.32 14.40 0.27
C ILE A 53 2.60 14.24 -0.54
N ALA A 54 3.24 15.36 -0.85
CA ALA A 54 4.53 15.39 -1.51
C ALA A 54 5.66 15.61 -0.49
N LEU A 55 6.68 14.75 -0.52
CA LEU A 55 7.90 14.87 0.29
C LEU A 55 9.11 14.80 -0.65
N GLY A 56 9.68 15.96 -0.97
CA GLY A 56 10.73 16.07 -1.98
C GLY A 56 10.21 15.58 -3.35
N SER A 57 10.88 14.60 -3.94
CA SER A 57 10.50 14.01 -5.22
C SER A 57 9.49 12.86 -5.11
N LEU A 58 8.98 12.57 -3.92
CA LEU A 58 8.01 11.50 -3.70
C LEU A 58 6.60 12.05 -3.48
N VAL A 59 5.60 11.40 -4.05
CA VAL A 59 4.19 11.70 -3.84
C VAL A 59 3.49 10.46 -3.29
N PHE A 60 2.92 10.58 -2.10
CA PHE A 60 2.19 9.53 -1.42
C PHE A 60 0.68 9.74 -1.62
N ARG A 61 0.00 8.71 -2.10
CA ARG A 61 -1.44 8.72 -2.37
C ARG A 61 -2.05 7.37 -2.05
N HIS A 62 -3.38 7.30 -1.98
CA HIS A 62 -4.07 6.03 -1.76
C HIS A 62 -4.13 5.19 -3.04
N GLU A 63 -4.79 5.72 -4.07
CA GLU A 63 -4.98 5.02 -5.35
C GLU A 63 -3.87 5.38 -6.35
N PRO A 64 -3.28 4.40 -7.06
CA PRO A 64 -2.27 4.67 -8.09
C PRO A 64 -2.84 5.55 -9.22
N SER A 65 -2.07 6.54 -9.67
CA SER A 65 -2.45 7.34 -10.84
C SER A 65 -2.49 6.48 -12.10
N GLY A 66 -3.57 6.61 -12.89
CA GLY A 66 -3.66 6.01 -14.22
C GLY A 66 -2.67 6.58 -15.23
N SER A 67 -2.05 7.73 -14.93
CA SER A 67 -1.00 8.34 -15.76
C SER A 67 0.39 7.84 -15.39
N ARG A 68 1.36 7.94 -16.31
CA ARG A 68 2.76 7.66 -15.98
C ARG A 68 3.34 8.79 -15.12
N VAL A 69 3.74 8.46 -13.90
CA VAL A 69 4.32 9.39 -12.93
C VAL A 69 5.71 8.95 -12.48
N LEU A 70 6.48 9.89 -11.93
CA LEU A 70 7.77 9.64 -11.28
C LEU A 70 7.62 9.93 -9.78
N GLY A 71 8.17 9.07 -8.93
CA GLY A 71 8.18 9.26 -7.48
C GLY A 71 6.87 8.92 -6.78
N GLU A 72 5.92 8.24 -7.44
CA GLU A 72 4.67 7.86 -6.80
C GLU A 72 4.84 6.67 -5.85
N VAL A 73 4.25 6.78 -4.67
CA VAL A 73 4.05 5.68 -3.72
C VAL A 73 2.57 5.58 -3.41
N ALA A 74 1.95 4.47 -3.82
CA ALA A 74 0.51 4.24 -3.69
C ALA A 74 0.17 2.95 -2.94
N GLY A 75 -1.07 2.83 -2.48
CA GLY A 75 -1.64 1.64 -1.86
C GLY A 75 -2.76 1.03 -2.71
N HIS A 76 -3.92 0.81 -2.09
CA HIS A 76 -5.20 0.37 -2.69
C HIS A 76 -5.21 -1.03 -3.34
N LEU A 77 -4.32 -1.34 -4.28
CA LEU A 77 -4.36 -2.59 -5.05
C LEU A 77 -3.78 -3.82 -4.33
N HIS A 78 -3.07 -3.60 -3.22
CA HIS A 78 -2.52 -4.63 -2.33
C HIS A 78 -1.73 -5.73 -3.08
N PRO A 79 -0.58 -5.40 -3.69
CA PRO A 79 0.18 -6.32 -4.52
C PRO A 79 0.63 -7.58 -3.77
N GLY A 80 0.35 -8.71 -4.39
CA GLY A 80 0.86 -10.02 -4.08
C GLY A 80 1.69 -10.53 -5.25
N ALA A 81 2.90 -11.00 -4.95
CA ALA A 81 3.76 -11.65 -5.94
C ALA A 81 3.69 -13.16 -5.77
N ARG A 82 3.70 -13.87 -6.90
CA ARG A 82 3.80 -15.33 -6.93
C ARG A 82 5.05 -15.75 -7.68
N LEU A 83 5.74 -16.74 -7.11
CA LEU A 83 6.98 -17.33 -7.59
C LEU A 83 6.81 -18.86 -7.58
N VAL A 84 7.32 -19.53 -8.61
CA VAL A 84 7.41 -21.00 -8.64
C VAL A 84 8.87 -21.39 -8.79
N LYS A 85 9.41 -22.15 -7.83
CA LYS A 85 10.78 -22.66 -7.86
C LYS A 85 10.82 -24.08 -7.34
N SER A 86 11.49 -24.97 -8.07
CA SER A 86 11.64 -26.39 -7.70
C SER A 86 10.29 -27.06 -7.36
N GLY A 87 9.27 -26.81 -8.18
CA GLY A 87 7.92 -27.36 -8.00
C GLY A 87 7.10 -26.74 -6.87
N ARG A 88 7.65 -25.79 -6.10
CA ARG A 88 6.94 -25.12 -4.99
C ARG A 88 6.47 -23.73 -5.42
N SER A 89 5.19 -23.47 -5.21
CA SER A 89 4.56 -22.18 -5.42
C SER A 89 4.54 -21.38 -4.11
N VAL A 90 5.07 -20.15 -4.15
CA VAL A 90 5.04 -19.21 -3.03
C VAL A 90 4.33 -17.95 -3.46
N ARG A 91 3.31 -17.55 -2.68
CA ARG A 91 2.58 -16.29 -2.88
C ARG A 91 2.67 -15.47 -1.60
N ARG A 92 3.08 -14.21 -1.71
CA ARG A 92 3.26 -13.30 -0.56
C ARG A 92 2.89 -11.87 -0.96
N PRO A 93 2.43 -11.04 0.00
CA PRO A 93 2.38 -9.59 -0.20
C PRO A 93 3.76 -9.08 -0.59
N CYS A 94 3.81 -8.03 -1.41
CA CYS A 94 5.05 -7.43 -1.85
C CYS A 94 4.90 -5.93 -2.04
N PHE A 95 6.03 -5.22 -2.06
CA PHE A 95 6.11 -3.91 -2.71
C PHE A 95 6.39 -4.14 -4.19
N ALA A 96 5.56 -3.62 -5.09
CA ALA A 96 5.74 -3.72 -6.53
C ALA A 96 6.27 -2.38 -7.08
N SER A 97 7.30 -2.42 -7.93
CA SER A 97 7.91 -1.20 -8.48
C SER A 97 8.62 -1.47 -9.80
N ASP A 98 8.72 -0.45 -10.64
CA ASP A 98 9.55 -0.39 -11.85
C ASP A 98 10.72 0.62 -11.70
N GLY A 99 10.95 1.11 -10.48
CA GLY A 99 11.90 2.19 -10.19
C GLY A 99 11.35 3.60 -10.42
N ARG A 100 10.17 3.76 -11.05
CA ARG A 100 9.49 5.05 -11.27
C ARG A 100 8.37 5.28 -10.26
N ARG A 101 7.61 4.24 -9.94
CA ARG A 101 6.59 4.23 -8.88
C ARG A 101 6.69 2.99 -8.01
N MET A 102 6.02 3.02 -6.85
CA MET A 102 5.86 1.87 -5.97
C MET A 102 4.41 1.71 -5.54
N ILE A 103 3.91 0.48 -5.57
CA ILE A 103 2.63 0.12 -4.96
C ILE A 103 2.93 -0.77 -3.74
N MET A 104 2.42 -0.36 -2.59
CA MET A 104 2.67 -0.98 -1.29
C MET A 104 1.63 -2.06 -0.97
N PRO A 105 2.01 -3.15 -0.28
CA PRO A 105 1.05 -4.12 0.21
C PRO A 105 0.15 -3.49 1.28
N ALA A 106 -1.01 -4.08 1.53
CA ALA A 106 -1.80 -3.72 2.69
C ALA A 106 -1.07 -4.07 4.00
N PHE A 107 -1.26 -3.22 5.01
CA PHE A 107 -0.81 -3.49 6.38
C PHE A 107 -1.87 -4.23 7.20
N GLY A 108 -3.14 -4.18 6.81
CA GLY A 108 -4.25 -4.82 7.52
C GLY A 108 -4.23 -6.35 7.42
N ALA A 109 -4.71 -7.03 8.46
CA ALA A 109 -4.75 -8.49 8.50
C ALA A 109 -5.84 -9.12 7.60
N TYR A 110 -6.86 -8.34 7.22
CA TYR A 110 -8.08 -8.83 6.56
C TYR A 110 -8.15 -8.52 5.06
N THR A 111 -7.11 -7.95 4.48
CA THR A 111 -7.08 -7.61 3.06
C THR A 111 -6.55 -8.77 2.22
N GLY A 112 -7.31 -9.14 1.19
CA GLY A 112 -6.78 -9.96 0.11
C GLY A 112 -5.59 -9.26 -0.58
N MET A 113 -4.77 -10.05 -1.27
CA MET A 113 -3.73 -9.52 -2.16
C MET A 113 -4.11 -9.79 -3.61
N LEU A 114 -3.77 -8.87 -4.51
CA LEU A 114 -3.98 -9.02 -5.95
C LEU A 114 -2.67 -9.40 -6.63
N ASN A 115 -2.67 -10.37 -7.56
CA ASN A 115 -1.42 -10.71 -8.24
C ASN A 115 -0.90 -9.49 -9.02
N VAL A 116 0.40 -9.16 -8.91
CA VAL A 116 0.97 -8.01 -9.63
C VAL A 116 0.92 -8.13 -11.16
N LEU A 117 0.65 -9.33 -11.68
CA LEU A 117 0.39 -9.59 -13.11
C LEU A 117 -1.12 -9.58 -13.46
N ASP A 118 -1.99 -9.19 -12.52
CA ASP A 118 -3.42 -8.99 -12.78
C ASP A 118 -3.65 -7.78 -13.70
N ARG A 119 -4.76 -7.80 -14.46
CA ARG A 119 -5.16 -6.71 -15.34
C ARG A 119 -5.31 -5.36 -14.65
N ALA A 120 -5.59 -5.32 -13.34
CA ALA A 120 -5.67 -4.07 -12.58
C ALA A 120 -4.33 -3.31 -12.55
N TYR A 121 -3.20 -3.99 -12.80
CA TYR A 121 -1.88 -3.38 -12.89
C TYR A 121 -1.50 -2.96 -14.32
N ALA A 122 -2.37 -3.19 -15.32
CA ALA A 122 -2.09 -2.85 -16.70
C ALA A 122 -1.79 -1.35 -16.86
N GLY A 123 -0.64 -1.03 -17.44
CA GLY A 123 -0.21 0.36 -17.67
C GLY A 123 0.41 1.07 -16.46
N LEU A 124 0.37 0.48 -15.26
CA LEU A 124 0.95 1.08 -14.06
C LEU A 124 2.47 0.97 -14.04
N PHE A 125 3.01 -0.17 -14.45
CA PHE A 125 4.46 -0.44 -14.44
C PHE A 125 5.02 -0.64 -15.85
N ASP A 126 6.24 -0.17 -16.06
CA ASP A 126 7.08 -0.65 -17.15
C ASP A 126 7.47 -2.12 -16.90
N GLN A 127 6.98 -3.00 -17.79
CA GLN A 127 7.15 -4.44 -17.66
C GLN A 127 8.61 -4.89 -17.79
N THR A 128 9.45 -4.10 -18.47
CA THR A 128 10.88 -4.44 -18.66
C THR A 128 11.70 -4.22 -17.39
N SER A 129 11.25 -3.32 -16.52
CA SER A 129 11.93 -2.92 -15.29
C SER A 129 11.17 -3.31 -14.01
N LEU A 130 9.99 -3.92 -14.14
CA LEU A 130 9.18 -4.42 -13.03
C LEU A 130 9.99 -5.37 -12.12
N PHE A 131 9.88 -5.15 -10.82
CA PHE A 131 10.32 -6.06 -9.77
C PHE A 131 9.37 -6.00 -8.56
N ALA A 132 9.46 -7.02 -7.71
CA ALA A 132 8.72 -7.09 -6.46
C ALA A 132 9.68 -7.33 -5.28
N TYR A 133 9.56 -6.55 -4.22
CA TYR A 133 10.13 -6.88 -2.91
C TYR A 133 9.12 -7.73 -2.13
N MET A 134 9.26 -9.05 -2.22
CA MET A 134 8.39 -10.01 -1.54
C MET A 134 8.65 -10.03 -0.03
N LEU A 135 7.59 -9.93 0.77
CA LEU A 135 7.69 -10.00 2.22
C LEU A 135 7.93 -11.45 2.67
N GLY A 136 9.05 -11.66 3.37
CA GLY A 136 9.31 -12.87 4.16
C GLY A 136 9.10 -12.61 5.65
N LEU A 137 9.23 -13.66 6.46
CA LEU A 137 9.01 -13.57 7.91
C LEU A 137 9.97 -12.62 8.65
N LYS A 138 11.19 -12.44 8.13
CA LYS A 138 12.26 -11.66 8.78
C LYS A 138 13.01 -10.70 7.85
N ARG A 139 12.72 -10.75 6.55
CA ARG A 139 13.42 -9.96 5.52
C ARG A 139 12.59 -9.86 4.25
N VAL A 140 12.95 -8.91 3.42
CA VAL A 140 12.39 -8.71 2.08
C VAL A 140 13.29 -9.35 1.02
N TYR A 141 12.69 -9.89 -0.04
CA TYR A 141 13.41 -10.50 -1.16
C TYR A 141 13.06 -9.79 -2.46
N ARG A 142 14.07 -9.27 -3.15
CA ARG A 142 13.88 -8.67 -4.48
C ARG A 142 13.76 -9.76 -5.54
N ILE A 143 12.64 -9.80 -6.25
CA ILE A 143 12.35 -10.72 -7.34
C ILE A 143 12.10 -9.92 -8.61
N ALA A 144 12.82 -10.22 -9.69
CA ALA A 144 12.59 -9.60 -10.99
C ALA A 144 11.22 -9.99 -11.56
N GLY A 145 10.56 -9.08 -12.28
CA GLY A 145 9.24 -9.30 -12.87
C GLY A 145 9.16 -10.55 -13.75
N ALA A 146 10.21 -10.83 -14.52
CA ALA A 146 10.31 -12.03 -15.36
C ALA A 146 10.24 -13.37 -14.59
N ALA A 147 10.56 -13.36 -13.29
CA ALA A 147 10.47 -14.55 -12.42
C ALA A 147 9.08 -14.72 -11.78
N LEU A 148 8.21 -13.72 -11.89
CA LEU A 148 6.86 -13.77 -11.34
C LEU A 148 5.93 -14.62 -12.20
N ARG A 149 4.88 -15.15 -11.59
CA ARG A 149 3.87 -15.98 -12.26
C ARG A 149 2.46 -15.47 -11.99
N PRO A 150 1.52 -15.62 -12.94
CA PRO A 150 0.11 -15.32 -12.73
C PRO A 150 -0.49 -16.10 -11.57
N GLY A 151 -1.67 -15.66 -11.09
CA GLY A 151 -2.42 -16.24 -9.97
C GLY A 151 -2.48 -17.76 -9.99
#